data_AF-R7LCJ3-F1
#
_entry.id   AF-R7LCJ3-F1
#
_cell.length_a   1.000
_cell.length_b   1.000
_cell.length_c   1.000
_cell.angle_alpha   90.00
_cell.angle_beta   90.00
_cell.angle_gamma   90.00
#
_symmetry.space_group_name_H-M   'P 1'
#
loop_
_entity.id
_entity.type
_entity.pdbx_description
1 polymer ?
#
loop_
_entity_poly.entity_id
_entity_poly.type
_entity_poly.pdbx_seq_one_letter_code
_entity_poly.pdbx_strand_id
1 'polypeptide(L)'
;MKEGKYEKRVQMKYQDQNKIEIDVIFTLANLFTNELLRKDLEIHLDTLANPGWFFTINLNSIVSCNSNDYIVLKSIKKSDSDWIELFTQNKELRFAASTFNLIKSFRLLFEYIEKYIGSDFIIYGENEILNKVVDWYSSSQNEDWEEYGGIHMDINCKRCRLRIKYYDLIYNFKNFKNCEKIKSDNDYYKYSLENYSSIGDVKDEKMFIGYSSLNNISKLFEGFLYNLTFLEDTNGMNL
;
A
#
# COMPACT_ATOMS: atom_id res chain seq x y z
N MET A 1 -17.32 -18.57 35.31
CA MET A 1 -16.26 -19.40 34.71
C MET A 1 -16.36 -19.45 33.17
N LYS A 2 -16.26 -18.30 32.48
CA LYS A 2 -16.22 -18.23 31.00
C LYS A 2 -15.03 -17.42 30.45
N GLU A 3 -14.33 -16.64 31.27
CA GLU A 3 -13.20 -15.79 30.85
C GLU A 3 -11.94 -16.60 30.47
N GLY A 4 -11.62 -17.67 31.19
CA GLY A 4 -10.39 -18.44 30.95
C GLY A 4 -10.31 -19.25 29.64
N LYS A 5 -11.42 -19.41 28.89
CA LYS A 5 -11.41 -20.06 27.56
C LYS A 5 -11.13 -19.07 26.43
N TYR A 6 -11.53 -17.82 26.57
CA TYR A 6 -11.28 -16.78 25.56
C TYR A 6 -9.81 -16.35 25.64
N GLU A 7 -9.31 -16.09 26.84
CA GLU A 7 -7.90 -15.74 27.07
C GLU A 7 -6.93 -16.86 26.64
N LYS A 8 -7.29 -18.13 26.84
CA LYS A 8 -6.49 -19.26 26.33
C LYS A 8 -6.49 -19.39 24.81
N ARG A 9 -7.61 -19.08 24.13
CA ARG A 9 -7.66 -19.07 22.66
C ARG A 9 -6.85 -17.91 22.08
N VAL A 10 -6.91 -16.75 22.73
CA VAL A 10 -6.10 -15.58 22.41
C VAL A 10 -4.62 -15.92 22.62
N GLN A 11 -4.21 -16.41 23.80
CA GLN A 11 -2.82 -16.79 24.09
C GLN A 11 -2.28 -17.93 23.22
N MET A 12 -3.07 -18.95 22.89
CA MET A 12 -2.64 -20.00 21.95
C MET A 12 -2.50 -19.47 20.51
N LYS A 13 -3.33 -18.49 20.08
CA LYS A 13 -3.13 -17.80 18.79
C LYS A 13 -1.81 -17.02 18.77
N TYR A 14 -1.34 -16.49 19.91
CA TYR A 14 -0.12 -15.67 20.02
C TYR A 14 1.19 -16.48 20.19
N GLN A 15 1.13 -17.76 20.57
CA GLN A 15 2.34 -18.55 20.85
C GLN A 15 2.97 -19.20 19.60
N ASP A 16 2.23 -19.40 18.51
CA ASP A 16 2.75 -19.85 17.21
C ASP A 16 2.95 -18.70 16.19
N GLN A 17 2.80 -17.44 16.62
CA GLN A 17 2.71 -16.24 15.78
C GLN A 17 4.03 -15.70 15.21
N ASN A 18 5.15 -16.42 15.37
CA ASN A 18 6.42 -16.01 14.76
C ASN A 18 6.47 -16.18 13.22
N LYS A 19 5.36 -16.54 12.56
CA LYS A 19 5.31 -16.74 11.10
C LYS A 19 4.04 -16.28 10.37
N ILE A 20 2.98 -15.85 11.06
CA ILE A 20 1.72 -15.51 10.40
C ILE A 20 1.60 -13.99 10.31
N GLU A 21 1.97 -13.45 9.14
CA GLU A 21 1.83 -12.04 8.83
C GLU A 21 0.39 -11.73 8.34
N ILE A 22 -0.01 -10.46 8.39
CA ILE A 22 -1.28 -10.02 7.79
C ILE A 22 -1.03 -9.87 6.29
N ASP A 23 -1.90 -10.45 5.47
CA ASP A 23 -1.91 -10.20 4.04
C ASP A 23 -2.54 -8.83 3.77
N VAL A 24 -1.71 -7.83 3.50
CA VAL A 24 -2.17 -6.45 3.38
C VAL A 24 -3.11 -6.26 2.19
N ILE A 25 -2.82 -6.87 1.05
CA ILE A 25 -3.62 -6.67 -0.17
C ILE A 25 -5.00 -7.29 0.00
N PHE A 26 -5.06 -8.53 0.49
CA PHE A 26 -6.34 -9.19 0.72
C PHE A 26 -7.10 -8.57 1.89
N THR A 27 -6.42 -8.10 2.93
CA THR A 27 -7.06 -7.38 4.04
C THR A 27 -7.65 -6.05 3.57
N LEU A 28 -6.96 -5.30 2.70
CA LEU A 28 -7.52 -4.11 2.06
C LEU A 28 -8.78 -4.45 1.27
N ALA A 29 -8.72 -5.45 0.38
CA ALA A 29 -9.89 -5.87 -0.40
C ALA A 29 -11.06 -6.29 0.51
N ASN A 30 -10.78 -7.04 1.58
CA ASN A 30 -11.78 -7.52 2.51
C ASN A 30 -12.40 -6.38 3.35
N LEU A 31 -11.63 -5.34 3.69
CA LEU A 31 -12.12 -4.16 4.40
C LEU A 31 -13.29 -3.48 3.64
N PHE A 32 -13.24 -3.44 2.31
CA PHE A 32 -14.31 -2.88 1.47
C PHE A 32 -15.56 -3.77 1.34
N THR A 33 -15.51 -5.03 1.80
CA THR A 33 -16.71 -5.88 1.88
C THR A 33 -17.59 -5.52 3.07
N ASN A 34 -17.04 -4.81 4.06
CA ASN A 34 -17.78 -4.38 5.23
C ASN A 34 -18.81 -3.30 4.85
N GLU A 35 -20.10 -3.62 5.00
CA GLU A 35 -21.21 -2.76 4.60
C GLU A 35 -21.23 -1.40 5.31
N LEU A 36 -20.72 -1.33 6.55
CA LEU A 36 -20.62 -0.08 7.31
C LEU A 36 -19.60 0.88 6.69
N LEU A 37 -18.57 0.33 6.03
CA LEU A 37 -17.42 1.10 5.56
C LEU A 37 -17.51 1.41 4.08
N ARG A 38 -18.11 0.51 3.30
CA ARG A 38 -17.98 0.43 1.85
C ARG A 38 -18.30 1.73 1.10
N LYS A 39 -19.25 2.55 1.53
CA LYS A 39 -19.73 3.67 0.67
C LYS A 39 -18.81 4.88 0.66
N ASP A 40 -18.12 5.15 1.76
CA ASP A 40 -17.32 6.37 1.94
C ASP A 40 -15.84 6.07 2.21
N LEU A 41 -15.44 4.80 2.13
CA LEU A 41 -14.05 4.41 2.33
C LEU A 41 -13.21 4.87 1.14
N GLU A 42 -12.31 5.80 1.41
CA GLU A 42 -11.28 6.25 0.49
C GLU A 42 -9.93 6.07 1.17
N ILE A 43 -9.03 5.41 0.46
CA ILE A 43 -7.70 5.06 0.91
C ILE A 43 -6.69 5.64 -0.07
N HIS A 44 -5.67 6.30 0.46
CA HIS A 44 -4.53 6.80 -0.29
C HIS A 44 -3.25 6.24 0.32
N LEU A 45 -2.35 5.75 -0.52
CA LEU A 45 -0.99 5.35 -0.18
C LEU A 45 -0.02 6.12 -1.07
N ASP A 46 0.95 6.76 -0.45
CA ASP A 46 1.97 7.59 -1.08
C ASP A 46 3.36 7.22 -0.56
N THR A 47 4.38 7.43 -1.38
CA THR A 47 5.78 7.51 -0.93
C THR A 47 6.09 8.90 -0.36
N LEU A 48 7.05 8.98 0.57
CA LEU A 48 7.49 10.22 1.21
C LEU A 48 8.92 10.60 0.82
N ALA A 49 9.15 11.89 0.55
CA ALA A 49 10.51 12.44 0.48
C ALA A 49 11.23 12.24 1.83
N ASN A 50 12.47 11.72 1.80
CA ASN A 50 13.15 11.04 2.91
C ASN A 50 12.41 9.74 3.31
N PRO A 51 12.82 8.63 2.70
CA PRO A 51 11.97 7.61 2.17
C PRO A 51 11.11 6.95 3.21
N GLY A 52 9.87 6.79 2.81
CA GLY A 52 8.88 6.27 3.68
C GLY A 52 7.57 6.11 2.96
N TRP A 53 6.61 5.70 3.75
CA TRP A 53 5.25 5.46 3.31
C TRP A 53 4.36 6.40 4.08
N PHE A 54 3.41 6.96 3.36
CA PHE A 54 2.32 7.72 3.92
C PHE A 54 1.02 7.09 3.48
N PHE A 55 0.12 6.93 4.42
CA PHE A 55 -1.17 6.35 4.16
C PHE A 55 -2.25 7.15 4.85
N THR A 56 -3.37 7.33 4.17
CA THR A 56 -4.55 7.98 4.74
C THR A 56 -5.80 7.15 4.43
N ILE A 57 -6.67 7.00 5.41
CA ILE A 57 -8.01 6.47 5.24
C ILE A 57 -9.02 7.45 5.83
N ASN A 58 -9.99 7.84 5.02
CA ASN A 58 -11.07 8.70 5.48
C ASN A 58 -11.99 7.91 6.41
N LEU A 59 -12.06 8.32 7.68
CA LEU A 59 -12.86 7.66 8.69
C LEU A 59 -14.20 8.35 8.93
N ASN A 60 -14.65 9.30 8.10
CA ASN A 60 -15.95 9.95 8.29
C ASN A 60 -17.13 8.95 8.35
N SER A 61 -16.99 7.76 7.79
CA SER A 61 -17.95 6.64 7.92
C SER A 61 -17.74 5.73 9.13
N ILE A 62 -16.58 5.80 9.76
CA ILE A 62 -16.12 4.84 10.78
C ILE A 62 -16.15 5.49 12.16
N VAL A 63 -15.55 6.67 12.30
CA VAL A 63 -15.31 7.31 13.60
C VAL A 63 -15.89 8.70 13.58
N SER A 64 -16.63 9.07 14.63
CA SER A 64 -16.87 10.48 14.95
C SER A 64 -15.58 11.12 15.45
N CYS A 65 -14.55 11.19 14.58
CA CYS A 65 -13.36 11.99 14.80
C CYS A 65 -13.79 13.45 14.70
N ASN A 66 -14.30 13.96 15.82
CA ASN A 66 -14.84 15.32 15.90
C ASN A 66 -13.75 16.39 16.04
N SER A 67 -12.48 16.00 16.07
CA SER A 67 -11.36 16.95 16.10
C SER A 67 -10.59 16.93 14.79
N ASN A 68 -10.25 18.13 14.32
CA ASN A 68 -9.22 18.35 13.30
C ASN A 68 -7.81 18.18 13.88
N ASP A 69 -7.71 17.90 15.18
CA ASP A 69 -6.46 17.82 15.92
C ASP A 69 -5.62 16.64 15.46
N TYR A 70 -4.32 16.84 15.51
CA TYR A 70 -3.34 15.79 15.31
C TYR A 70 -3.21 14.98 16.61
N ILE A 71 -3.59 13.70 16.58
CA ILE A 71 -3.56 12.80 17.73
C ILE A 71 -2.76 11.56 17.36
N VAL A 72 -1.62 11.36 18.03
CA VAL A 72 -0.82 10.14 17.88
C VAL A 72 -1.52 9.00 18.62
N LEU A 73 -1.86 7.95 17.89
CA LEU A 73 -2.46 6.73 18.43
C LEU A 73 -1.39 5.71 18.82
N LYS A 74 -0.33 5.62 18.03
CA LYS A 74 0.82 4.74 18.28
C LYS A 74 2.06 5.29 17.58
N SER A 75 3.18 5.31 18.29
CA SER A 75 4.47 5.69 17.73
C SER A 75 5.53 4.68 18.15
N ILE A 76 6.35 4.26 17.19
CA ILE A 76 7.51 3.40 17.37
C ILE A 76 8.66 4.11 16.66
N LYS A 77 9.67 4.55 17.40
CA LYS A 77 10.89 5.12 16.81
C LYS A 77 12.09 4.45 17.46
N LYS A 78 12.81 3.62 16.70
CA LYS A 78 14.08 3.01 17.14
C LYS A 78 15.29 3.73 16.55
N SER A 79 15.17 4.20 15.32
CA SER A 79 16.17 5.00 14.61
C SER A 79 15.46 5.89 13.56
N ASP A 80 16.21 6.69 12.81
CA ASP A 80 15.66 7.44 11.69
C ASP A 80 15.31 6.56 10.48
N SER A 81 15.77 5.31 10.46
CA SER A 81 15.44 4.30 9.44
C SER A 81 14.45 3.22 9.91
N ASP A 82 14.15 3.12 11.21
CA ASP A 82 13.14 2.22 11.79
C ASP A 82 12.17 3.03 12.64
N TRP A 83 11.14 3.57 11.99
CA TRP A 83 10.06 4.30 12.64
C TRP A 83 8.69 4.03 12.00
N ILE A 84 7.65 4.14 12.83
CA ILE A 84 6.24 4.08 12.47
C ILE A 84 5.49 5.08 13.34
N GLU A 85 4.59 5.84 12.75
CA GLU A 85 3.65 6.71 13.44
C GLU A 85 2.25 6.49 12.89
N LEU A 86 1.32 6.08 13.76
CA LEU A 86 -0.11 5.95 13.49
C LEU A 86 -0.82 7.09 14.22
N PHE A 87 -1.60 7.90 13.51
CA PHE A 87 -2.22 9.09 14.05
C PHE A 87 -3.53 9.43 13.35
N THR A 88 -4.33 10.28 13.97
CA THR A 88 -5.51 10.89 13.32
C THR A 88 -5.27 12.37 13.09
N GLN A 89 -5.70 12.89 11.95
CA GLN A 89 -5.69 14.33 11.66
C GLN A 89 -6.73 14.64 10.57
N ASN A 90 -7.49 15.73 10.73
CA ASN A 90 -8.54 16.13 9.77
C ASN A 90 -9.54 15.00 9.45
N LYS A 91 -9.98 14.26 10.48
CA LYS A 91 -10.93 13.13 10.36
C LYS A 91 -10.44 11.92 9.54
N GLU A 92 -9.13 11.86 9.30
CA GLU A 92 -8.49 10.72 8.65
C GLU A 92 -7.66 9.97 9.68
N LEU A 93 -7.63 8.64 9.57
CA LEU A 93 -6.62 7.82 10.20
C LEU A 93 -5.46 7.68 9.23
N ARG A 94 -4.26 7.87 9.73
CA ARG A 94 -3.06 7.95 8.91
C ARG A 94 -1.94 7.14 9.54
N PHE A 95 -1.07 6.61 8.69
CA PHE A 95 0.26 6.25 9.16
C PHE A 95 1.33 6.92 8.31
N ALA A 96 2.46 7.20 8.94
CA ALA A 96 3.72 7.49 8.30
C ALA A 96 4.75 6.47 8.80
N ALA A 97 5.62 5.98 7.93
CA ALA A 97 6.62 4.99 8.33
C ALA A 97 7.85 5.01 7.44
N SER A 98 8.98 4.51 7.95
CA SER A 98 10.18 4.30 7.15
C SER A 98 9.99 3.22 6.07
N THR A 99 10.88 3.21 5.07
CA THR A 99 10.87 2.32 3.89
C THR A 99 10.51 0.87 4.18
N PHE A 100 11.10 0.26 5.20
CA PHE A 100 10.91 -1.17 5.49
C PHE A 100 9.69 -1.47 6.39
N ASN A 101 8.95 -0.46 6.81
CA ASN A 101 7.89 -0.60 7.80
C ASN A 101 6.48 -0.55 7.21
N LEU A 102 6.31 -0.63 5.88
CA LEU A 102 5.00 -0.59 5.21
C LEU A 102 4.01 -1.62 5.78
N ILE A 103 4.38 -2.91 5.74
CA ILE A 103 3.50 -4.01 6.13
C ILE A 103 3.15 -3.94 7.62
N LYS A 104 4.15 -3.64 8.46
CA LYS A 104 3.97 -3.48 9.90
C LYS A 104 3.05 -2.30 10.23
N SER A 105 3.11 -1.22 9.45
CA SER A 105 2.23 -0.06 9.63
C SER A 105 0.79 -0.38 9.27
N PHE A 106 0.57 -1.10 8.16
CA PHE A 106 -0.74 -1.64 7.80
C PHE A 106 -1.30 -2.56 8.88
N ARG A 107 -0.47 -3.42 9.46
CA ARG A 107 -0.90 -4.26 10.59
C ARG A 107 -1.44 -3.43 11.75
N LEU A 108 -0.70 -2.41 12.18
CA LEU A 108 -1.14 -1.53 13.27
C LEU A 108 -2.43 -0.78 12.93
N LEU A 109 -2.57 -0.35 11.68
CA LEU A 109 -3.77 0.29 11.15
C LEU A 109 -4.97 -0.66 11.20
N PHE A 110 -4.85 -1.89 10.69
CA PHE A 110 -5.95 -2.86 10.65
C PHE A 110 -6.36 -3.31 12.05
N GLU A 111 -5.40 -3.56 12.94
CA GLU A 111 -5.68 -3.86 14.35
C GLU A 111 -6.47 -2.73 15.03
N TYR A 112 -6.17 -1.46 14.69
CA TYR A 112 -6.92 -0.31 15.19
C TYR A 112 -8.34 -0.25 14.65
N ILE A 113 -8.51 -0.43 13.33
CA ILE A 113 -9.82 -0.44 12.68
C ILE A 113 -10.69 -1.59 13.20
N GLU A 114 -10.14 -2.81 13.30
CA GLU A 114 -10.83 -4.00 13.81
C GLU A 114 -11.37 -3.78 15.23
N LYS A 115 -10.52 -3.25 16.11
CA LYS A 115 -10.92 -2.90 17.48
C LYS A 115 -12.07 -1.90 17.50
N TYR A 116 -12.09 -0.97 16.55
CA TYR A 116 -13.11 0.06 16.47
C TYR A 116 -14.45 -0.47 15.94
N ILE A 117 -14.42 -1.17 14.79
CA ILE A 117 -15.64 -1.65 14.13
C ILE A 117 -16.20 -2.93 14.75
N GLY A 118 -15.41 -3.63 15.58
CA GLY A 118 -15.81 -4.87 16.25
C GLY A 118 -16.10 -6.02 15.29
N SER A 119 -15.50 -6.00 14.10
CA SER A 119 -15.70 -6.98 13.03
C SER A 119 -14.35 -7.50 12.56
N ASP A 120 -14.23 -8.82 12.44
CA ASP A 120 -13.06 -9.48 11.85
C ASP A 120 -13.09 -9.29 10.33
N PHE A 121 -12.04 -8.67 9.80
CA PHE A 121 -11.79 -8.55 8.35
C PHE A 121 -10.33 -8.84 8.00
N ILE A 122 -9.50 -9.18 8.99
CA ILE A 122 -8.07 -9.34 8.80
C ILE A 122 -7.82 -10.68 8.14
N ILE A 123 -7.17 -10.64 6.98
CA ILE A 123 -6.73 -11.83 6.26
C ILE A 123 -5.26 -12.04 6.59
N TYR A 124 -4.91 -13.26 6.99
CA TYR A 124 -3.52 -13.64 7.26
C TYR A 124 -2.91 -14.34 6.05
N GLY A 125 -1.65 -14.05 5.76
CA GLY A 125 -0.96 -14.57 4.59
C GLY A 125 0.43 -13.96 4.40
N GLU A 126 1.00 -14.20 3.24
CA GLU A 126 2.35 -13.72 2.89
C GLU A 126 2.28 -12.42 2.08
N ASN A 127 3.24 -11.52 2.30
CA ASN A 127 3.30 -10.23 1.58
C ASN A 127 4.35 -10.23 0.45
N GLU A 128 4.55 -11.34 -0.25
CA GLU A 128 5.64 -11.49 -1.23
C GLU A 128 5.69 -10.35 -2.27
N ILE A 129 4.54 -10.01 -2.85
CA ILE A 129 4.44 -8.93 -3.85
C ILE A 129 4.78 -7.57 -3.24
N LEU A 130 4.29 -7.26 -2.04
CA LEU A 130 4.58 -5.99 -1.38
C LEU A 130 6.03 -5.90 -0.90
N ASN A 131 6.62 -7.00 -0.44
CA ASN A 131 8.05 -7.06 -0.10
C ASN A 131 8.90 -6.70 -1.33
N LYS A 132 8.61 -7.27 -2.50
CA LYS A 132 9.30 -6.89 -3.76
C LYS A 132 9.12 -5.42 -4.12
N VAL A 133 7.95 -4.83 -3.83
CA VAL A 133 7.69 -3.41 -4.05
C VAL A 133 8.48 -2.54 -3.06
N VAL A 134 8.59 -2.96 -1.80
CA VAL A 134 9.42 -2.30 -0.78
C VAL A 134 10.89 -2.36 -1.17
N ASP A 135 11.38 -3.51 -1.62
CA ASP A 135 12.75 -3.70 -2.09
C ASP A 135 13.05 -2.79 -3.30
N TRP A 136 12.13 -2.77 -4.28
CA TRP A 136 12.24 -1.85 -5.42
C TRP A 136 12.31 -0.39 -4.98
N TYR A 137 11.38 0.07 -4.14
CA TYR A 137 11.35 1.47 -3.69
C TYR A 137 12.62 1.83 -2.91
N SER A 138 13.13 0.92 -2.08
CA SER A 138 14.41 1.11 -1.39
C SER A 138 15.59 1.22 -2.36
N SER A 139 15.56 0.50 -3.49
CA SER A 139 16.62 0.54 -4.51
C SER A 139 16.54 1.75 -5.44
N SER A 140 15.37 2.41 -5.52
CA SER A 140 15.15 3.60 -6.35
C SER A 140 15.53 4.90 -5.64
N GLN A 141 16.43 4.84 -4.66
CA GLN A 141 16.84 5.98 -3.82
C GLN A 141 18.35 6.14 -3.97
N ASN A 142 18.84 7.38 -4.15
CA ASN A 142 20.27 7.68 -4.02
C ASN A 142 20.67 7.91 -2.56
N GLU A 143 21.98 8.08 -2.34
CA GLU A 143 22.58 8.39 -1.04
C GLU A 143 22.09 9.73 -0.46
N ASP A 144 21.64 10.65 -1.31
CA ASP A 144 21.07 11.96 -0.94
C ASP A 144 19.54 11.93 -0.73
N TRP A 145 18.94 10.73 -0.77
CA TRP A 145 17.51 10.49 -0.56
C TRP A 145 16.59 11.23 -1.54
N GLU A 146 17.12 11.64 -2.70
CA GLU A 146 16.34 12.12 -3.82
C GLU A 146 15.61 10.95 -4.47
N GLU A 147 14.32 11.14 -4.74
CA GLU A 147 13.45 10.08 -5.23
C GLU A 147 13.57 9.91 -6.75
N TYR A 148 14.06 8.75 -7.19
CA TYR A 148 14.00 8.32 -8.60
C TYR A 148 12.70 7.59 -8.95
N GLY A 149 11.74 7.56 -8.02
CA GLY A 149 10.44 6.98 -8.25
C GLY A 149 9.53 7.15 -7.06
N GLY A 150 8.24 7.03 -7.31
CA GLY A 150 7.24 7.18 -6.27
C GLY A 150 5.98 6.41 -6.59
N ILE A 151 5.34 5.87 -5.56
CA ILE A 151 4.08 5.15 -5.66
C ILE A 151 2.97 6.05 -5.14
N HIS A 152 1.89 6.14 -5.91
CA HIS A 152 0.63 6.73 -5.48
C HIS A 152 -0.49 5.74 -5.80
N MET A 153 -1.21 5.32 -4.77
CA MET A 153 -2.33 4.39 -4.92
C MET A 153 -3.59 4.98 -4.28
N ASP A 154 -4.66 5.01 -5.07
CA ASP A 154 -6.00 5.35 -4.60
C ASP A 154 -6.88 4.11 -4.62
N ILE A 155 -7.60 3.86 -3.53
CA ILE A 155 -8.54 2.75 -3.44
C ILE A 155 -9.88 3.30 -2.95
N ASN A 156 -10.94 2.98 -3.69
CA ASN A 156 -12.31 3.18 -3.25
C ASN A 156 -13.19 1.97 -3.63
N CYS A 157 -14.46 2.00 -3.23
CA CYS A 157 -15.37 0.89 -3.41
C CYS A 157 -15.69 0.48 -4.86
N LYS A 158 -15.31 1.31 -5.84
CA LYS A 158 -15.55 1.07 -7.27
C LYS A 158 -14.29 0.67 -8.01
N ARG A 159 -13.14 1.23 -7.62
CA ARG A 159 -11.90 1.08 -8.37
C ARG A 159 -10.67 1.28 -7.49
N CYS A 160 -9.60 0.60 -7.89
CA CYS A 160 -8.25 0.86 -7.44
C CYS A 160 -7.50 1.53 -8.58
N ARG A 161 -6.68 2.53 -8.27
CA ARG A 161 -5.78 3.19 -9.19
C ARG A 161 -4.38 3.12 -8.60
N LEU A 162 -3.43 2.58 -9.36
CA LEU A 162 -2.01 2.58 -9.00
C LEU A 162 -1.26 3.44 -10.00
N ARG A 163 -0.43 4.35 -9.51
CA ARG A 163 0.44 5.22 -10.29
C ARG A 163 1.85 5.07 -9.77
N ILE A 164 2.79 4.79 -10.66
CA ILE A 164 4.20 4.69 -10.29
C ILE A 164 4.99 5.60 -11.22
N LYS A 165 5.61 6.61 -10.61
CA LYS A 165 6.49 7.57 -11.30
C LYS A 165 7.89 7.02 -11.31
N TYR A 166 8.62 7.30 -12.37
CA TYR A 166 10.05 7.05 -12.52
C TYR A 166 10.70 8.40 -12.82
N TYR A 167 11.65 8.81 -12.00
CA TYR A 167 12.55 9.91 -12.29
C TYR A 167 13.93 9.30 -12.53
N ASP A 168 14.58 9.61 -13.64
CA ASP A 168 15.95 9.21 -13.99
C ASP A 168 16.33 7.72 -14.08
N LEU A 169 15.45 6.77 -13.76
CA LEU A 169 15.69 5.38 -14.10
C LEU A 169 15.70 5.23 -15.63
N ILE A 170 16.76 4.65 -16.18
CA ILE A 170 16.93 4.28 -17.59
C ILE A 170 15.89 3.20 -17.93
N TYR A 171 14.62 3.58 -17.95
CA TYR A 171 13.51 2.68 -18.13
C TYR A 171 13.30 2.50 -19.62
N ASN A 172 13.59 1.30 -20.12
CA ASN A 172 13.37 0.97 -21.52
C ASN A 172 11.87 0.77 -21.79
N PHE A 173 11.16 1.88 -21.94
CA PHE A 173 9.72 1.91 -22.21
C PHE A 173 9.32 1.16 -23.50
N LYS A 174 10.27 0.79 -24.38
CA LYS A 174 9.98 0.03 -25.61
C LYS A 174 9.53 -1.40 -25.31
N ASN A 175 9.97 -1.98 -24.20
CA ASN A 175 9.67 -3.37 -23.85
C ASN A 175 8.42 -3.52 -22.96
N PHE A 176 7.82 -2.39 -22.55
CA PHE A 176 6.65 -2.40 -21.70
C PHE A 176 5.51 -3.22 -22.32
N LYS A 177 4.91 -4.09 -21.51
CA LYS A 177 3.77 -4.92 -21.87
C LYS A 177 2.53 -4.37 -21.20
N ASN A 178 1.69 -3.69 -21.99
CA ASN A 178 0.34 -3.33 -21.57
C ASN A 178 -0.48 -4.59 -21.31
N CYS A 179 -1.44 -4.50 -20.40
CA CYS A 179 -2.38 -5.59 -20.14
C CYS A 179 -3.77 -5.03 -19.89
N GLU A 180 -4.78 -5.74 -20.40
CA GLU A 180 -6.18 -5.47 -20.13
C GLU A 180 -6.93 -6.80 -20.04
N LYS A 181 -7.60 -7.02 -18.91
CA LYS A 181 -8.53 -8.14 -18.72
C LYS A 181 -9.79 -7.61 -18.06
N ILE A 182 -10.91 -7.78 -18.75
CA ILE A 182 -12.24 -7.35 -18.28
C ILE A 182 -13.16 -8.55 -18.39
N LYS A 183 -13.62 -9.07 -17.25
CA LYS A 183 -14.66 -10.10 -17.18
C LYS A 183 -15.98 -9.52 -16.72
N SER A 184 -15.94 -8.59 -15.76
CA SER A 184 -17.09 -7.83 -15.26
C SER A 184 -16.63 -6.57 -14.54
N ASP A 185 -17.56 -5.71 -14.12
CA ASP A 185 -17.26 -4.51 -13.32
C ASP A 185 -16.59 -4.83 -11.98
N ASN A 186 -16.77 -6.04 -11.45
CA ASN A 186 -16.14 -6.48 -10.18
C ASN A 186 -14.91 -7.37 -10.41
N ASP A 187 -14.60 -7.73 -11.66
CA ASP A 187 -13.46 -8.58 -12.03
C ASP A 187 -12.80 -8.00 -13.29
N TYR A 188 -12.00 -6.97 -13.07
CA TYR A 188 -11.18 -6.36 -14.11
C TYR A 188 -9.84 -5.90 -13.57
N TYR A 189 -8.86 -5.81 -14.48
CA TYR A 189 -7.67 -5.02 -14.30
C TYR A 189 -7.11 -4.60 -15.66
N LYS A 190 -6.46 -3.44 -15.69
CA LYS A 190 -5.69 -2.97 -16.83
C LYS A 190 -4.52 -2.13 -16.35
N TYR A 191 -3.43 -2.14 -17.11
CA TYR A 191 -2.30 -1.25 -16.87
C TYR A 191 -1.58 -0.91 -18.17
N SER A 192 -1.02 0.29 -18.20
CA SER A 192 -0.32 0.86 -19.34
C SER A 192 0.74 1.88 -18.91
N LEU A 193 1.49 2.40 -19.87
CA LEU A 193 2.27 3.62 -19.70
C LEU A 193 1.45 4.84 -20.14
N GLU A 194 1.52 5.90 -19.36
CA GLU A 194 1.01 7.22 -19.73
C GLU A 194 2.14 8.25 -19.70
N ASN A 195 2.03 9.29 -20.53
CA ASN A 195 2.95 10.43 -20.45
C ASN A 195 2.60 11.25 -19.21
N TYR A 196 3.61 11.52 -18.39
CA TYR A 196 3.51 12.40 -17.26
C TYR A 196 3.86 13.82 -17.72
N SER A 197 2.91 14.74 -17.65
CA SER A 197 3.16 16.17 -17.89
C SER A 197 3.17 16.90 -16.55
N SER A 198 4.34 17.06 -15.95
CA SER A 198 4.56 18.08 -14.93
C SER A 198 4.70 19.45 -15.61
N ILE A 199 4.24 20.50 -14.93
CA ILE A 199 4.39 21.89 -15.37
C ILE A 199 5.89 22.23 -15.30
N GLY A 200 6.59 22.17 -16.44
CA GLY A 200 7.99 22.59 -16.57
C GLY A 200 8.83 21.64 -17.42
N ASP A 201 8.98 21.98 -18.71
CA ASP A 201 10.03 21.65 -19.69
C ASP A 201 10.66 20.23 -19.84
N VAL A 202 10.35 19.22 -19.03
CA VAL A 202 10.80 17.84 -19.27
C VAL A 202 9.78 17.11 -20.14
N LYS A 203 9.96 17.20 -21.46
CA LYS A 203 9.21 16.37 -22.42
C LYS A 203 9.73 14.93 -22.29
N ASP A 204 8.82 13.99 -22.07
CA ASP A 204 8.99 12.52 -22.15
C ASP A 204 9.10 11.71 -20.85
N GLU A 205 8.71 12.26 -19.69
CA GLU A 205 8.49 11.41 -18.50
C GLU A 205 7.28 10.48 -18.74
N LYS A 206 7.46 9.18 -18.51
CA LYS A 206 6.36 8.19 -18.55
C LYS A 206 6.12 7.61 -17.18
N MET A 207 4.87 7.29 -16.89
CA MET A 207 4.46 6.66 -15.65
C MET A 207 3.72 5.36 -15.91
N PHE A 208 3.89 4.39 -15.01
CA PHE A 208 2.99 3.25 -14.94
C PHE A 208 1.65 3.73 -14.39
N ILE A 209 0.57 3.35 -15.05
CA ILE A 209 -0.78 3.54 -14.54
C ILE A 209 -1.56 2.24 -14.61
N GLY A 210 -2.20 1.89 -13.51
CA GLY A 210 -3.01 0.69 -13.36
C GLY A 210 -4.38 1.01 -12.80
N TYR A 211 -5.39 0.28 -13.27
CA TYR A 211 -6.76 0.32 -12.77
C TYR A 211 -7.26 -1.10 -12.53
N SER A 212 -7.91 -1.37 -11.40
CA SER A 212 -8.49 -2.68 -11.13
C SER A 212 -9.74 -2.62 -10.25
N SER A 213 -10.51 -3.70 -10.26
CA SER A 213 -11.44 -3.98 -9.18
C SER A 213 -10.70 -4.35 -7.90
N LEU A 214 -11.36 -4.24 -6.74
CA LEU A 214 -10.76 -4.51 -5.42
C LEU A 214 -10.14 -5.91 -5.32
N ASN A 215 -10.79 -6.91 -5.91
CA ASN A 215 -10.29 -8.30 -5.91
C ASN A 215 -9.02 -8.49 -6.76
N ASN A 216 -8.65 -7.49 -7.56
CA ASN A 216 -7.52 -7.53 -8.49
C ASN A 216 -6.47 -6.45 -8.17
N ILE A 217 -6.41 -5.95 -6.92
CA ILE A 217 -5.35 -5.02 -6.48
C ILE A 217 -3.96 -5.61 -6.76
N SER A 218 -3.74 -6.88 -6.39
CA SER A 218 -2.46 -7.57 -6.59
C SER A 218 -1.99 -7.54 -8.05
N LYS A 219 -2.92 -7.60 -9.01
CA LYS A 219 -2.61 -7.57 -10.45
C LYS A 219 -1.96 -6.27 -10.91
N LEU A 220 -2.16 -5.17 -10.19
CA LEU A 220 -1.48 -3.90 -10.51
C LEU A 220 -0.01 -3.97 -10.09
N PHE A 221 0.28 -4.46 -8.88
CA PHE A 221 1.65 -4.63 -8.40
C PHE A 221 2.40 -5.73 -9.16
N GLU A 222 1.75 -6.87 -9.46
CA GLU A 222 2.30 -7.91 -10.32
C GLU A 222 2.65 -7.36 -11.71
N GLY A 223 1.74 -6.58 -12.33
CA GLY A 223 1.97 -5.97 -13.63
C GLY A 223 3.14 -4.98 -13.62
N PHE A 224 3.27 -4.21 -12.55
CA PHE A 224 4.41 -3.33 -12.34
C PHE A 224 5.73 -4.11 -12.23
N LEU A 225 5.82 -5.07 -11.30
CA LEU A 225 7.02 -5.88 -11.08
C LEU A 225 7.42 -6.67 -12.33
N TYR A 226 6.44 -7.24 -13.05
CA TYR A 226 6.68 -7.92 -14.32
C TYR A 226 7.31 -6.99 -15.36
N ASN A 227 6.87 -5.74 -15.44
CA ASN A 227 7.46 -4.78 -16.36
C ASN A 227 8.85 -4.30 -15.92
N LEU A 228 9.23 -4.45 -14.64
CA LEU A 228 10.61 -4.27 -14.19
C LEU A 228 11.51 -5.43 -14.64
N THR A 229 11.09 -6.70 -14.49
CA THR A 229 11.94 -7.86 -14.81
C THR A 229 12.31 -7.97 -16.29
N PHE A 230 11.42 -7.57 -17.21
CA PHE A 230 11.72 -7.50 -18.64
C PHE A 230 12.85 -6.51 -18.99
N LEU A 231 13.26 -5.67 -18.05
CA LEU A 231 14.36 -4.73 -18.21
C LEU A 231 15.69 -5.36 -17.78
N GLU A 232 15.69 -6.10 -16.67
CA GLU A 232 16.88 -6.80 -16.15
C GLU A 232 17.40 -7.83 -17.16
N ASP A 233 16.51 -8.57 -17.82
CA ASP A 233 16.87 -9.56 -18.85
C ASP A 233 17.52 -8.93 -20.10
N THR A 234 17.36 -7.62 -20.31
CA THR A 234 18.05 -6.90 -21.41
C THR A 234 19.36 -6.24 -20.99
N ASN A 235 19.63 -6.13 -19.69
CA ASN A 235 20.88 -5.61 -19.13
C ASN A 235 21.86 -6.72 -18.74
N GLY A 236 21.88 -7.84 -19.47
CA GLY A 236 22.94 -8.84 -19.46
C GLY A 236 24.34 -8.32 -19.89
N MET A 237 24.62 -7.04 -19.68
CA MET A 237 25.95 -6.44 -19.69
C MET A 237 26.17 -5.70 -18.37
N ASN A 238 26.77 -6.43 -17.43
CA ASN A 238 27.62 -6.01 -16.31
C ASN A 238 27.27 -4.70 -15.58
N LEU A 239 26.81 -4.86 -14.32
CA LEU A 239 27.30 -4.02 -13.21
C LEU A 239 28.82 -4.15 -13.07
#